data_AF-A0A958FHN1-F1
#
_entry.id   AF-A0A958FHN1-F1
#
_cell.length_a   1.000
_cell.length_b   1.000
_cell.length_c   1.000
_cell.angle_alpha   90.00
_cell.angle_beta   90.00
_cell.angle_gamma   90.00
#
_symmetry.space_group_name_H-M   'P 1'
#
loop_
_entity.id
_entity.type
_entity.pdbx_description
1 polymer ?
#
loop_
_entity_poly.entity_id
_entity_poly.type
_entity_poly.pdbx_seq_one_letter_code
_entity_poly.pdbx_strand_id
1 'polypeptide(L)'
;MSYVHLHNHTEYSLLDGANKIKKMVAKAVEYQMPALAITDHGNMFGALEFYKACKSAGIKPIIGMEAYMAPGARTDRKATGVNGRTAYHLVLLAKNNRGYQNLMKLSSTAFIDGFYYKPRIDWESLKQHS
;
A
#
# COMPACT_ATOMS: atom_id res chain seq x y z
N MET A 1 -2.71 -15.67 22.38
CA MET A 1 -2.04 -14.43 21.96
C MET A 1 -2.70 -13.97 20.67
N SER A 2 -3.18 -12.72 20.56
CA SER A 2 -3.81 -12.20 19.34
C SER A 2 -2.78 -11.43 18.51
N TYR A 3 -2.77 -11.63 17.19
CA TYR A 3 -1.84 -10.99 16.26
C TYR A 3 -2.58 -10.54 14.98
N VAL A 4 -2.10 -9.46 14.38
CA VAL A 4 -2.66 -8.88 13.13
C VAL A 4 -1.50 -8.51 12.23
N HIS A 5 -1.52 -9.01 10.98
CA HIS A 5 -0.57 -8.60 9.97
C HIS A 5 -0.94 -7.21 9.41
N LEU A 6 -0.01 -6.27 9.55
CA LEU A 6 -0.18 -4.88 9.09
C LEU A 6 0.57 -4.56 7.79
N HIS A 7 1.44 -5.45 7.33
CA HIS A 7 2.18 -5.32 6.09
C HIS A 7 2.02 -6.63 5.31
N ASN A 8 1.20 -6.59 4.27
CA ASN A 8 0.94 -7.73 3.40
C ASN A 8 0.78 -7.29 1.95
N HIS A 9 1.21 -8.17 1.04
CA HIS A 9 1.04 -8.03 -0.39
C HIS A 9 0.00 -9.01 -0.90
N THR A 10 -0.95 -8.52 -1.68
CA THR A 10 -1.97 -9.27 -2.39
C THR A 10 -1.56 -9.49 -3.84
N GLU A 11 -2.40 -10.18 -4.61
CA GLU A 11 -2.23 -10.32 -6.06
C GLU A 11 -2.20 -8.98 -6.84
N TYR A 12 -2.53 -7.86 -6.20
CA TYR A 12 -2.42 -6.51 -6.77
C TYR A 12 -1.04 -5.86 -6.59
N SER A 13 -0.13 -6.46 -5.81
CA SER A 13 1.30 -6.27 -5.99
C SER A 13 1.74 -7.02 -7.26
N LEU A 14 1.39 -6.48 -8.43
CA LEU A 14 1.59 -7.15 -9.72
C LEU A 14 3.05 -7.60 -9.89
N LEU A 15 3.22 -8.85 -10.34
CA LEU A 15 4.51 -9.53 -10.54
C LEU A 15 5.29 -9.90 -9.26
N ASP A 16 4.71 -9.73 -8.08
CA ASP A 16 5.34 -10.08 -6.79
C ASP A 16 4.35 -10.81 -5.86
N GLY A 17 3.26 -10.15 -5.49
CA GLY A 17 2.31 -10.68 -4.52
C GLY A 17 1.54 -11.89 -5.04
N ALA A 18 1.59 -12.98 -4.27
CA ALA A 18 0.93 -14.25 -4.60
C ALA A 18 -0.39 -14.48 -3.83
N ASN A 19 -0.71 -13.61 -2.86
CA ASN A 19 -1.86 -13.82 -1.98
C ASN A 19 -3.15 -13.32 -2.63
N LYS A 20 -4.01 -14.25 -3.05
CA LYS A 20 -5.36 -13.89 -3.50
C LYS A 20 -6.20 -13.37 -2.34
N ILE A 21 -6.89 -12.25 -2.52
CA ILE A 21 -7.60 -11.55 -1.43
C ILE A 21 -8.55 -12.50 -0.68
N LYS A 22 -9.40 -13.24 -1.40
CA LYS A 22 -10.37 -14.16 -0.78
C LYS A 22 -9.71 -15.26 0.04
N LYS A 23 -8.59 -15.82 -0.43
CA LYS A 23 -7.84 -16.87 0.30
C LYS A 23 -7.13 -16.29 1.53
N MET A 24 -6.58 -15.10 1.39
CA MET A 24 -5.90 -14.38 2.47
C MET A 24 -6.88 -14.04 3.61
N VAL A 25 -8.08 -13.57 3.27
CA VAL A 25 -9.15 -13.30 4.26
C VAL A 25 -9.63 -14.59 4.92
N ALA A 26 -9.82 -15.68 4.16
CA ALA A 26 -10.19 -16.98 4.73
C ALA A 26 -9.17 -17.48 5.75
N LYS A 27 -7.87 -17.29 5.48
CA LYS A 27 -6.79 -17.61 6.43
C LYS A 27 -6.82 -16.73 7.68
N ALA A 28 -7.13 -15.44 7.56
CA ALA A 28 -7.30 -14.58 8.73
C ALA A 28 -8.44 -15.05 9.64
N VAL A 29 -9.56 -15.52 9.05
CA VAL A 29 -10.67 -16.12 9.81
C VAL A 29 -10.24 -17.43 10.49
N GLU A 30 -9.58 -18.33 9.76
CA GLU A 30 -9.04 -19.60 10.28
C GLU A 30 -8.12 -19.38 11.49
N TYR A 31 -7.28 -18.35 11.43
CA TYR A 31 -6.36 -17.97 12.50
C TYR A 31 -6.97 -17.02 13.54
N GLN A 32 -8.29 -16.79 13.49
CA GLN A 32 -9.01 -15.95 14.45
C GLN A 32 -8.42 -14.54 14.59
N MET A 33 -7.88 -14.00 13.50
CA MET A 33 -7.32 -12.65 13.47
C MET A 33 -8.47 -11.62 13.45
N PRO A 34 -8.49 -10.62 14.34
CA PRO A 34 -9.59 -9.66 14.39
C PRO A 34 -9.55 -8.63 13.23
N ALA A 35 -8.41 -8.49 12.57
CA ALA A 35 -8.17 -7.53 11.51
C ALA A 35 -7.13 -8.04 10.51
N LEU A 36 -7.07 -7.41 9.34
CA LEU A 36 -6.09 -7.70 8.30
C LEU A 36 -5.79 -6.44 7.51
N ALA A 37 -4.52 -6.20 7.18
CA ALA A 37 -4.12 -5.08 6.33
C ALA A 37 -3.76 -5.48 4.90
N ILE A 38 -4.00 -4.57 3.97
CA ILE A 38 -3.53 -4.58 2.58
C ILE A 38 -2.53 -3.44 2.37
N THR A 39 -1.34 -3.74 1.89
CA THR A 39 -0.26 -2.76 1.65
C THR A 39 0.49 -3.12 0.37
N ASP A 40 -0.21 -3.10 -0.76
CA ASP A 40 0.39 -3.44 -2.06
C ASP A 40 1.43 -2.40 -2.51
N HIS A 41 2.34 -2.83 -3.39
CA HIS A 41 3.46 -2.02 -3.88
C HIS A 41 2.98 -0.84 -4.74
N GLY A 42 3.10 0.36 -4.20
CA GLY A 42 2.90 1.63 -4.90
C GLY A 42 1.48 1.86 -5.44
N ASN A 43 0.50 1.07 -5.02
CA ASN A 43 -0.86 1.14 -5.54
C ASN A 43 -1.92 0.78 -4.50
N MET A 44 -3.19 1.05 -4.85
CA MET A 44 -4.37 0.70 -4.05
C MET A 44 -5.41 -0.09 -4.85
N PHE A 45 -5.00 -0.81 -5.90
CA PHE A 45 -5.93 -1.42 -6.86
C PHE A 45 -6.86 -2.44 -6.21
N GLY A 46 -6.34 -3.23 -5.25
CA GLY A 46 -7.11 -4.22 -4.52
C GLY A 46 -7.97 -3.68 -3.37
N ALA A 47 -7.90 -2.39 -3.05
CA ALA A 47 -8.47 -1.85 -1.81
C ALA A 47 -9.98 -2.09 -1.65
N LEU A 48 -10.75 -1.91 -2.73
CA LEU A 48 -12.22 -2.08 -2.70
C LEU A 48 -12.61 -3.56 -2.60
N GLU A 49 -11.94 -4.44 -3.36
CA GLU A 49 -12.19 -5.88 -3.28
C GLU A 49 -11.85 -6.42 -1.89
N PHE A 50 -10.68 -6.03 -1.36
CA PHE A 50 -10.22 -6.37 -0.02
C PHE A 50 -11.20 -5.93 1.05
N TYR A 51 -11.63 -4.66 0.99
CA TYR A 51 -12.61 -4.12 1.92
C TYR A 51 -13.90 -4.95 1.95
N LYS A 52 -14.47 -5.26 0.77
CA LYS A 52 -15.68 -6.06 0.66
C LYS A 52 -15.48 -7.48 1.21
N ALA A 53 -14.38 -8.13 0.84
CA ALA A 53 -14.07 -9.50 1.28
C ALA A 53 -13.92 -9.59 2.81
N CYS A 54 -13.16 -8.67 3.43
CA CYS A 54 -13.03 -8.60 4.88
C CYS A 54 -14.37 -8.37 5.57
N LYS A 55 -15.17 -7.39 5.08
CA LYS A 55 -16.47 -7.06 5.68
C LYS A 55 -17.44 -8.24 5.63
N SER A 56 -17.51 -8.97 4.51
CA SER A 56 -18.34 -10.17 4.40
C SER A 56 -17.89 -11.31 5.33
N ALA A 57 -16.60 -11.35 5.69
CA ALA A 57 -16.03 -12.37 6.57
C ALA A 57 -15.96 -11.94 8.06
N GLY A 58 -16.48 -10.76 8.42
CA GLY A 58 -16.41 -10.25 9.79
C GLY A 58 -15.00 -9.80 10.24
N ILE A 59 -14.06 -9.66 9.31
CA ILE A 59 -12.69 -9.18 9.57
C ILE A 59 -12.67 -7.66 9.45
N LYS A 60 -11.98 -6.96 10.36
CA LYS A 60 -11.75 -5.51 10.22
C LYS A 60 -10.69 -5.24 9.14
N PRO A 61 -11.04 -4.61 8.00
CA PRO A 61 -10.04 -4.24 7.00
C PRO A 61 -9.22 -3.04 7.47
N ILE A 62 -7.91 -3.09 7.24
CA ILE A 62 -6.98 -1.97 7.39
C ILE A 62 -6.42 -1.65 6.01
N ILE A 63 -6.78 -0.49 5.47
CA ILE A 63 -6.35 -0.11 4.12
C ILE A 63 -5.03 0.63 4.19
N GLY A 64 -4.07 0.23 3.36
CA GLY A 64 -2.75 0.83 3.29
C GLY A 64 -2.17 0.76 1.88
N MET A 65 -0.91 1.16 1.78
CA MET A 65 -0.08 1.11 0.58
C MET A 65 1.37 1.04 1.03
N GLU A 66 2.17 0.18 0.42
CA GLU A 66 3.63 0.28 0.55
C GLU A 66 4.14 1.20 -0.55
N ALA A 67 4.35 2.46 -0.21
CA ALA A 67 4.76 3.48 -1.15
C ALA A 67 6.22 3.30 -1.58
N TYR A 68 6.51 3.57 -2.85
CA TYR A 68 7.88 3.81 -3.29
C TYR A 68 8.22 5.29 -3.01
N MET A 69 9.22 5.53 -2.18
CA MET A 69 9.74 6.86 -1.87
C MET A 69 10.93 7.18 -2.77
N ALA A 70 10.89 8.31 -3.46
CA ALA A 70 12.06 8.82 -4.15
C ALA A 70 13.13 9.26 -3.14
N PRO A 71 14.44 9.08 -3.44
CA PRO A 71 15.53 9.61 -2.60
C PRO A 71 15.51 11.13 -2.46
N GLY A 72 15.00 11.83 -3.47
CA GLY A 72 14.81 13.28 -3.51
C GLY A 72 13.43 13.63 -4.07
N ALA A 73 13.38 14.60 -5.00
CA ALA A 73 12.12 14.96 -5.66
C ALA A 73 11.57 13.80 -6.50
N ARG A 74 10.26 13.54 -6.42
CA ARG A 74 9.60 12.47 -7.18
C ARG A 74 9.71 12.64 -8.70
N THR A 75 9.93 13.86 -9.17
CA THR A 75 10.12 14.24 -10.58
C THR A 75 11.54 14.00 -11.09
N ASP A 76 12.51 13.76 -10.20
CA ASP A 76 13.89 13.45 -10.61
C ASP A 76 13.95 12.11 -11.36
N ARG A 77 14.72 12.07 -12.43
CA ARG A 77 14.97 10.88 -13.28
C ARG A 77 16.44 10.50 -13.34
N LYS A 78 17.31 11.22 -12.63
CA LYS A 78 18.72 10.85 -12.49
C LYS A 78 18.84 9.62 -11.59
N ALA A 79 19.79 8.75 -11.90
CA ALA A 79 20.13 7.59 -11.06
C ALA A 79 20.95 8.04 -9.83
N THR A 80 20.35 8.88 -8.98
CA THR A 80 21.02 9.58 -7.86
C THR A 80 20.88 8.87 -6.52
N GLY A 81 20.22 7.72 -6.46
CA GLY A 81 20.02 7.01 -5.19
C GLY A 81 21.19 6.15 -4.77
N VAL A 82 21.21 5.81 -3.47
CA VAL A 82 22.24 4.97 -2.84
C VAL A 82 22.30 3.62 -3.54
N ASN A 83 23.49 3.23 -4.01
CA ASN A 83 23.73 1.99 -4.77
C ASN A 83 22.87 1.87 -6.05
N GLY A 84 22.54 2.99 -6.69
CA GLY A 84 21.71 3.01 -7.91
C GLY A 84 20.21 2.78 -7.68
N ARG A 85 19.76 2.69 -6.42
CA ARG A 85 18.34 2.48 -6.10
C ARG A 85 17.52 3.72 -6.39
N THR A 86 16.51 3.61 -7.24
CA THR A 86 15.65 4.74 -7.63
C THR A 86 14.49 5.00 -6.67
N ALA A 87 14.29 4.11 -5.69
CA ALA A 87 13.29 4.23 -4.62
C ALA A 87 13.63 3.37 -3.39
N TYR A 88 13.01 3.67 -2.25
CA TYR A 88 12.91 2.81 -1.06
C TYR A 88 11.43 2.64 -0.65
N HIS A 89 11.13 1.65 0.19
CA HIS A 89 9.75 1.37 0.59
C HIS A 89 9.35 2.12 1.86
N LEU A 90 8.08 2.52 1.95
CA LEU A 90 7.47 3.06 3.14
C LEU A 90 6.04 2.52 3.30
N VAL A 91 5.78 1.83 4.40
CA VAL A 91 4.44 1.31 4.72
C VAL A 91 3.56 2.44 5.26
N LEU A 92 2.41 2.67 4.63
CA LEU A 92 1.43 3.67 5.04
C LEU A 92 0.08 2.99 5.32
N LEU A 93 -0.57 3.36 6.43
CA LEU A 93 -1.87 2.83 6.84
C LEU A 93 -2.87 3.97 7.06
N ALA A 94 -4.08 3.82 6.51
CA ALA A 94 -5.17 4.76 6.74
C ALA A 94 -5.83 4.51 8.10
N LYS A 95 -5.68 5.46 9.03
CA LYS A 95 -6.38 5.42 10.33
C LYS A 95 -7.89 5.66 10.21
N ASN A 96 -8.31 6.45 9.22
CA ASN A 96 -9.70 6.90 9.05
C ASN A 96 -9.98 7.22 7.57
N ASN A 97 -11.21 7.67 7.26
CA ASN A 97 -11.62 7.97 5.88
C ASN A 97 -10.80 9.10 5.24
N ARG A 98 -10.33 10.08 6.03
CA ARG A 98 -9.43 11.12 5.53
C ARG A 98 -8.08 10.53 5.12
N GLY A 99 -7.53 9.64 5.94
CA GLY A 99 -6.33 8.87 5.60
C GLY A 99 -6.50 8.04 4.33
N TYR A 100 -7.66 7.41 4.13
CA TYR A 100 -7.96 6.67 2.90
C TYR A 100 -7.97 7.59 1.67
N GLN A 101 -8.62 8.76 1.76
CA GLN A 101 -8.60 9.77 0.70
C GLN A 101 -7.19 10.28 0.39
N ASN A 102 -6.38 10.48 1.43
CA ASN A 102 -4.98 10.88 1.29
C ASN A 102 -4.15 9.81 0.57
N LEU A 103 -4.31 8.53 0.93
CA LEU A 103 -3.63 7.44 0.22
C LEU A 103 -4.04 7.37 -1.26
N MET A 104 -5.33 7.57 -1.59
CA MET A 104 -5.78 7.64 -2.98
C MET A 104 -5.09 8.77 -3.75
N LYS A 105 -4.95 9.95 -3.13
CA LYS A 105 -4.23 11.08 -3.74
C LYS A 105 -2.74 10.77 -3.92
N LEU A 106 -2.08 10.23 -2.90
CA LEU A 106 -0.68 9.82 -2.97
C LEU A 106 -0.44 8.79 -4.07
N SER A 107 -1.26 7.75 -4.16
CA SER A 107 -1.16 6.75 -5.24
C SER A 107 -1.33 7.40 -6.61
N SER A 108 -2.30 8.31 -6.77
CA SER A 108 -2.51 9.04 -8.03
C SER A 108 -1.30 9.90 -8.40
N THR A 109 -0.78 10.70 -7.46
CA THR A 109 0.41 11.54 -7.65
C THR A 109 1.64 10.69 -8.02
N ALA A 110 1.77 9.51 -7.42
CA ALA A 110 2.86 8.58 -7.70
C ALA A 110 2.88 8.11 -9.16
N PHE A 111 1.70 7.84 -9.73
CA PHE A 111 1.55 7.43 -11.13
C PHE A 111 1.64 8.60 -12.12
N ILE A 112 1.07 9.77 -11.78
CA ILE A 112 0.98 10.91 -12.72
C ILE A 112 2.31 11.69 -12.76
N ASP A 113 2.86 12.05 -11.59
CA ASP A 113 4.01 12.95 -11.51
C ASP A 113 5.32 12.20 -11.20
N GLY A 114 5.19 11.13 -10.40
CA GLY A 114 6.34 10.44 -9.79
C GLY A 114 6.86 9.23 -10.56
N PHE A 115 6.20 8.83 -11.65
CA PHE A 115 6.48 7.57 -12.33
C PHE A 115 7.83 7.62 -13.04
N TYR A 116 8.73 6.72 -12.64
CA TYR A 116 9.98 6.46 -13.35
C TYR A 116 10.03 4.98 -13.77
N TYR A 117 10.64 4.11 -12.95
CA TYR A 117 10.50 2.66 -13.07
C TYR A 117 9.36 2.10 -12.21
N LYS A 118 9.03 2.83 -11.14
CA LYS A 118 7.95 2.55 -10.19
C LYS A 118 7.19 3.87 -9.94
N PRO A 119 5.92 3.82 -9.54
CA PRO A 119 5.16 5.00 -9.14
C PRO A 119 5.69 5.50 -7.79
N ARG A 120 6.40 6.63 -7.75
CA ARG A 120 7.07 7.13 -6.53
C ARG A 120 6.42 8.38 -5.97
N ILE A 121 6.39 8.50 -4.65
CA ILE A 121 6.10 9.76 -3.95
C ILE A 121 7.39 10.32 -3.34
N ASP A 122 7.30 11.46 -2.67
CA ASP A 122 8.38 12.10 -1.92
C ASP A 122 7.86 12.67 -0.59
N TRP A 123 8.76 13.21 0.22
CA TRP A 123 8.39 13.80 1.51
C TRP A 123 7.46 15.01 1.38
N GLU A 124 7.56 15.76 0.27
CA GLU A 124 6.71 16.91 0.01
C GLU A 124 5.25 16.47 -0.16
N SER A 125 5.00 15.55 -1.10
CA SER A 125 3.67 15.00 -1.35
C SER A 125 3.11 14.26 -0.12
N LEU A 126 3.95 13.53 0.62
CA LEU A 126 3.53 12.87 1.86
C LEU A 126 3.07 13.89 2.92
N LYS A 127 3.81 14.99 3.11
CA LYS A 127 3.46 16.06 4.06
C LYS A 127 2.17 16.80 3.68
N GLN A 128 1.91 16.97 2.39
CA GLN A 128 0.66 17.59 1.91
C GLN A 128 -0.58 16.70 2.16
N HIS A 129 -0.38 15.40 2.34
CA HIS A 129 -1.44 14.39 2.46
C HIS A 129 -1.29 13.53 3.72
N SER A 130 -0.73 14.06 4.80
CA SER A 130 -0.65 13.38 6.11
C SER A 130 -1.74 13.84 7.07
#